data_AF-A0A954PV46-F1
#
_entry.id   AF-A0A954PV46-F1
#
_cell.length_a   1.000
_cell.length_b   1.000
_cell.length_c   1.000
_cell.angle_alpha   90.00
_cell.angle_beta   90.00
_cell.angle_gamma   90.00
#
_symmetry.space_group_name_H-M   'P 1'
#
loop_
_entity.id
_entity.type
_entity.pdbx_description
1 polymer ?
#
loop_
_entity_poly.entity_id
_entity_poly.type
_entity_poly.pdbx_seq_one_letter_code
_entity_poly.pdbx_strand_id
1 'polypeptide(L)'
;QSALLEAMQERRVSIGDETHVLPAPFLVIATQNPVEQAGTFELPEAQLDRFMMCHRLRYPTPDEETEVVRRALKLKLQRQGDGAVPQSMFDAICDEHKLDVSDLTEAMTEVQAVHVSEVFIHDCVKLINATRDHKDLVLGCSPRAVLSLVQAARARAFIYGRNYVVPEDLFTLAEDVILHRVRLSYEALADGVTPGVMLDQLLNKML
;
A
#
# COMPACT_ATOMS: atom_id res chain seq x y z
N GLN A 1 13.35 11.79 -7.66
CA GLN A 1 11.98 11.56 -7.15
C GLN A 1 10.92 11.92 -8.20
N SER A 2 10.91 13.15 -8.74
CA SER A 2 9.89 13.58 -9.74
C SER A 2 9.80 12.68 -10.98
N ALA A 3 10.93 12.29 -11.60
CA ALA A 3 10.94 11.41 -12.77
C ALA A 3 10.34 10.01 -12.50
N LEU A 4 10.50 9.46 -11.29
CA LEU A 4 9.88 8.18 -10.91
C LEU A 4 8.36 8.32 -10.81
N LEU A 5 7.88 9.43 -10.28
CA LEU A 5 6.45 9.69 -10.09
C LEU A 5 5.74 10.00 -11.41
N GLU A 6 6.45 10.61 -12.35
CA GLU A 6 6.03 10.79 -13.74
C GLU A 6 5.90 9.43 -14.43
N ALA A 7 6.91 8.57 -14.31
CA ALA A 7 6.90 7.20 -14.80
C ALA A 7 5.71 6.39 -14.23
N MET A 8 5.42 6.55 -12.93
CA MET A 8 4.27 5.90 -12.26
C MET A 8 2.92 6.36 -12.83
N GLN A 9 2.79 7.63 -13.18
CA GLN A 9 1.52 8.20 -13.63
C GLN A 9 1.29 7.99 -15.12
N GLU A 10 2.33 8.17 -15.94
CA GLU A 10 2.24 8.16 -17.39
C GLU A 10 2.55 6.81 -18.02
N ARG A 11 3.11 5.88 -17.25
CA ARG A 11 3.59 4.56 -17.72
C ARG A 11 4.58 4.64 -18.89
N ARG A 12 5.26 5.78 -19.01
CA ARG A 12 6.28 6.05 -20.01
C ARG A 12 7.37 6.93 -19.42
N VAL A 13 8.56 6.86 -20.00
CA VAL A 13 9.69 7.72 -19.65
C VAL A 13 10.30 8.24 -20.95
N SER A 14 10.51 9.54 -21.03
CA SER A 14 11.20 10.18 -22.17
C SER A 14 12.68 10.40 -21.83
N ILE A 15 13.57 9.89 -22.67
CA ILE A 15 15.02 10.07 -22.56
C ILE A 15 15.50 10.74 -23.85
N GLY A 16 15.79 12.04 -23.78
CA GLY A 16 16.02 12.85 -24.99
C GLY A 16 14.76 12.95 -25.83
N ASP A 17 14.83 12.56 -27.10
CA ASP A 17 13.69 12.55 -28.04
C ASP A 17 12.97 11.18 -28.10
N GLU A 18 13.46 10.16 -27.38
CA GLU A 18 12.87 8.82 -27.39
C GLU A 18 11.95 8.59 -26.18
N THR A 19 10.73 8.12 -26.44
CA THR A 19 9.77 7.72 -25.40
C THR A 19 9.74 6.21 -25.24
N HIS A 20 10.05 5.72 -24.04
CA HIS A 20 9.98 4.30 -23.69
C HIS A 20 8.72 4.00 -22.88
N VAL A 21 7.96 2.99 -23.26
CA VAL A 21 6.78 2.51 -22.53
C VAL A 21 7.22 1.52 -21.45
N LEU A 22 6.69 1.65 -20.24
CA LEU A 22 6.99 0.72 -19.16
C LEU A 22 6.26 -0.62 -19.35
N PRO A 23 6.88 -1.75 -18.98
CA PRO A 23 6.25 -3.06 -19.09
C PRO A 23 5.01 -3.16 -18.19
N ALA A 24 4.02 -3.95 -18.58
CA ALA A 24 2.86 -4.27 -17.76
C ALA A 24 2.96 -5.73 -17.27
N PRO A 25 2.70 -6.00 -15.97
CA PRO A 25 2.36 -5.06 -14.91
C PRO A 25 3.58 -4.27 -14.39
N PHE A 26 3.35 -3.03 -13.97
CA PHE A 26 4.36 -2.16 -13.37
C PHE A 26 3.95 -1.84 -11.92
N LEU A 27 4.84 -2.15 -10.97
CA LEU A 27 4.65 -1.90 -9.54
C LEU A 27 5.85 -1.13 -9.01
N VAL A 28 5.59 -0.13 -8.18
CA VAL A 28 6.62 0.60 -7.42
C VAL A 28 6.38 0.37 -5.94
N ILE A 29 7.41 -0.14 -5.27
CA ILE A 29 7.48 -0.21 -3.81
C ILE A 29 8.55 0.78 -3.37
N ALA A 30 8.13 1.81 -2.62
CA ALA A 30 9.04 2.80 -2.04
C ALA A 30 9.05 2.63 -0.52
N THR A 31 10.24 2.62 0.06
CA THR A 31 10.45 2.56 1.51
C THR A 31 10.98 3.89 2.00
N GLN A 32 10.44 4.39 3.11
CA GLN A 32 10.93 5.57 3.79
C GLN A 32 11.41 5.17 5.19
N ASN A 33 12.68 5.42 5.50
CA ASN A 33 13.23 5.16 6.82
C ASN A 33 13.03 6.41 7.71
N PRO A 34 12.24 6.33 8.80
CA PRO A 34 11.95 7.50 9.62
C PRO A 34 13.13 7.96 10.49
N VAL A 35 14.18 7.14 10.65
CA VAL A 35 15.32 7.41 11.54
C VAL A 35 16.58 7.62 10.70
N GLU A 36 16.70 8.75 10.02
CA GLU A 36 17.95 9.13 9.33
C GLU A 36 18.42 10.54 9.72
N GLN A 37 19.71 10.65 10.07
CA GLN A 37 20.38 11.89 10.48
C GLN A 37 20.80 12.79 9.30
N ALA A 38 20.52 12.39 8.06
CA ALA A 38 21.05 13.05 6.86
C ALA A 38 19.96 13.35 5.82
N GLY A 39 19.43 14.57 5.85
CA GLY A 39 19.04 15.34 4.65
C GLY A 39 18.02 14.73 3.68
N THR A 40 17.20 13.75 4.06
CA THR A 40 16.09 13.29 3.22
C THR A 40 14.91 14.24 3.37
N PHE A 41 14.60 14.96 2.28
CA PHE A 41 13.36 15.73 2.19
C PHE A 41 12.20 14.76 2.16
N GLU A 42 11.25 14.91 3.09
CA GLU A 42 9.98 14.19 3.02
C GLU A 42 9.34 14.42 1.65
N LEU A 43 8.73 13.37 1.09
CA LEU A 43 7.98 13.51 -0.16
C LEU A 43 6.83 14.50 0.07
N PRO A 44 6.68 15.53 -0.79
CA PRO A 44 5.53 16.42 -0.73
C PRO A 44 4.21 15.63 -0.79
N GLU A 45 3.15 16.15 -0.20
CA GLU A 45 1.84 15.51 -0.09
C GLU A 45 1.29 15.13 -1.47
N ALA A 46 1.49 16.01 -2.46
CA ALA A 46 1.09 15.77 -3.85
C ALA A 46 1.81 14.55 -4.48
N GLN A 47 3.00 14.21 -3.98
CA GLN A 47 3.75 13.03 -4.40
C GLN A 47 3.29 11.79 -3.65
N LEU A 48 3.07 11.88 -2.34
CA LEU A 48 2.52 10.80 -1.52
C LEU A 48 1.13 10.36 -1.98
N ASP A 49 0.29 11.29 -2.44
CA ASP A 49 -1.06 11.00 -2.93
C ASP A 49 -1.09 10.10 -4.18
N ARG A 50 0.03 9.98 -4.90
CA ARG A 50 0.20 9.05 -6.03
C ARG A 50 0.36 7.60 -5.60
N PHE A 51 0.75 7.35 -4.35
CA PHE A 51 0.83 5.99 -3.81
C PHE A 51 -0.56 5.53 -3.38
N MET A 52 -0.96 4.36 -3.88
CA MET A 52 -2.24 3.75 -3.54
C MET A 52 -2.39 3.55 -2.03
N MET A 53 -1.33 3.02 -1.41
CA MET A 53 -1.24 2.67 0.01
C MET A 53 0.13 3.06 0.58
N CYS A 54 0.16 3.39 1.87
CA CYS A 54 1.36 3.57 2.66
C CYS A 54 1.23 2.74 3.94
N HIS A 55 1.89 1.59 3.95
CA HIS A 55 1.84 0.67 5.08
C HIS A 55 2.91 1.00 6.13
N ARG A 56 2.50 1.14 7.38
CA ARG A 56 3.41 1.38 8.52
C ARG A 56 3.87 0.07 9.12
N LEU A 57 5.09 -0.33 8.76
CA LEU A 57 5.73 -1.51 9.35
C LEU A 57 6.03 -1.27 10.83
N ARG A 58 5.60 -2.23 11.66
CA ARG A 58 5.97 -2.31 13.07
C ARG A 58 6.95 -3.46 13.25
N TYR A 59 7.68 -3.45 14.36
CA TYR A 59 8.47 -4.63 14.74
C TYR A 59 7.56 -5.84 14.94
N PRO A 60 8.00 -7.04 14.53
CA PRO A 60 7.26 -8.27 14.77
C PRO A 60 7.07 -8.49 16.27
N THR A 61 6.02 -9.23 16.62
CA THR A 61 5.84 -9.75 17.98
C THR A 61 6.95 -10.78 18.31
N PRO A 62 7.22 -11.06 19.60
CA PRO A 62 8.22 -12.06 19.99
C PRO A 62 8.00 -13.44 19.35
N ASP A 63 6.74 -13.85 19.16
CA ASP A 63 6.40 -15.13 18.53
C ASP A 63 6.69 -15.13 17.02
N GLU A 64 6.33 -14.04 16.32
CA GLU A 64 6.67 -13.85 14.90
C GLU A 64 8.18 -13.77 14.68
N GLU A 65 8.89 -13.04 15.54
CA GLU A 65 10.35 -12.92 15.48
C GLU A 65 11.03 -14.27 15.74
N THR A 66 10.52 -15.03 16.72
CA THR A 66 10.99 -16.40 16.97
C THR A 66 10.78 -17.29 15.75
N GLU A 67 9.65 -17.19 15.07
CA GLU A 67 9.38 -17.97 13.85
C GLU A 67 10.29 -17.55 12.69
N VAL A 68 10.56 -16.25 12.51
CA VAL A 68 11.54 -15.75 11.53
C VAL A 68 12.91 -16.35 11.79
N VAL A 69 13.37 -16.36 13.05
CA VAL A 69 14.65 -16.98 13.43
C VAL A 69 14.63 -18.48 13.17
N ARG A 70 13.57 -19.19 13.54
CA ARG A 70 13.45 -20.64 13.27
C ARG A 70 13.52 -20.96 11.78
N ARG A 71 12.90 -20.15 10.92
CA ARG A 71 12.97 -20.31 9.45
C ARG A 71 14.36 -20.03 8.93
N ALA A 72 14.99 -18.94 9.40
CA ALA A 72 16.35 -18.60 9.01
C ALA A 72 17.36 -19.70 9.39
N LEU A 73 17.20 -20.34 10.55
CA LEU A 73 18.04 -21.46 10.98
C LEU A 73 17.86 -22.74 10.15
N LYS A 74 16.74 -22.89 9.42
CA LYS A 74 16.51 -24.02 8.52
C LYS A 74 17.15 -23.83 7.14
N LEU A 75 17.63 -22.64 6.81
CA LEU A 75 18.31 -22.36 5.55
C LEU A 75 19.58 -23.20 5.46
N LYS A 76 19.73 -23.97 4.38
CA LYS A 76 20.88 -24.85 4.16
C LYS A 76 21.90 -24.17 3.26
N LEU A 77 23.02 -24.84 3.04
CA LEU A 77 23.95 -24.46 1.98
C LEU A 77 23.44 -25.00 0.65
N GLN A 78 23.34 -24.14 -0.36
CA GLN A 78 23.08 -24.51 -1.74
C GLN A 78 24.41 -24.62 -2.49
N ARG A 79 24.60 -25.71 -3.23
CA ARG A 79 25.77 -25.86 -4.09
C ARG A 79 25.64 -24.94 -5.31
N GLN A 80 26.69 -24.19 -5.58
CA GLN A 80 26.82 -23.34 -6.77
C GLN A 80 28.22 -23.58 -7.36
N GLY A 81 28.28 -24.34 -8.46
CA GLY A 81 29.55 -24.81 -9.02
C GLY A 81 30.32 -25.73 -8.05
N ASP A 82 31.63 -25.49 -7.91
CA ASP A 82 32.50 -26.20 -6.94
C ASP A 82 32.39 -25.64 -5.50
N GLY A 83 31.56 -24.62 -5.29
CA GLY A 83 31.35 -23.98 -3.99
C GLY A 83 29.96 -24.21 -3.40
N ALA A 84 29.74 -23.66 -2.20
CA ALA A 84 28.44 -23.64 -1.56
C ALA A 84 28.15 -22.23 -1.01
N VAL A 85 26.94 -21.73 -1.24
CA VAL A 85 26.43 -20.45 -0.74
C VAL A 85 25.29 -20.72 0.24
N PRO A 86 25.13 -19.92 1.32
CA PRO A 86 23.93 -20.00 2.16
C PRO A 86 22.67 -19.76 1.32
N GLN A 87 21.68 -20.64 1.44
CA GLN A 87 20.35 -20.39 0.89
C GLN A 87 19.82 -19.09 1.47
N SER A 88 19.32 -18.23 0.60
CA SER A 88 18.53 -17.08 1.00
C SER A 88 17.09 -17.52 1.33
N MET A 89 16.36 -16.68 2.04
CA MET A 89 14.91 -16.88 2.23
C MET A 89 14.15 -16.94 0.90
N PHE A 90 14.67 -16.33 -0.17
CA PHE A 90 14.09 -16.42 -1.51
C PHE A 90 14.31 -17.78 -2.17
N ASP A 91 15.45 -18.43 -1.91
CA ASP A 91 15.74 -19.77 -2.44
C ASP A 91 14.84 -20.83 -1.78
N ALA A 92 14.43 -20.60 -0.54
CA ALA A 92 13.48 -21.44 0.18
C ALA A 92 12.02 -21.34 -0.34
N ILE A 93 11.71 -20.36 -1.20
CA ILE A 93 10.38 -20.19 -1.79
C ILE A 93 10.17 -21.13 -3.00
N CYS A 94 11.20 -21.84 -3.48
CA CYS A 94 11.14 -22.57 -4.75
C CYS A 94 10.66 -24.04 -4.62
N ASP A 95 9.51 -24.37 -5.23
CA ASP A 95 9.44 -24.96 -6.60
C ASP A 95 8.01 -25.33 -7.04
N GLU A 96 7.03 -25.40 -6.13
CA GLU A 96 5.75 -26.05 -6.44
C GLU A 96 4.71 -25.16 -7.15
N HIS A 97 4.82 -23.83 -7.08
CA HIS A 97 3.81 -22.91 -7.63
C HIS A 97 4.43 -21.61 -8.17
N LYS A 98 5.27 -21.74 -9.21
CA LYS A 98 5.78 -20.56 -9.93
C LYS A 98 4.64 -20.01 -10.78
N LEU A 99 4.15 -18.84 -10.41
CA LEU A 99 3.24 -18.06 -11.24
C LEU A 99 4.05 -17.24 -12.24
N ASP A 100 3.58 -17.19 -13.47
CA ASP A 100 4.11 -16.37 -14.54
C ASP A 100 3.45 -14.98 -14.55
N VAL A 101 4.03 -14.05 -15.32
CA VAL A 101 3.49 -12.70 -15.50
C VAL A 101 2.09 -12.73 -16.14
N SER A 102 1.79 -13.76 -16.94
CA SER A 102 0.45 -14.01 -17.49
C SER A 102 -0.57 -14.25 -16.38
N ASP A 103 -0.23 -15.07 -15.38
CA ASP A 103 -1.14 -15.40 -14.27
C ASP A 103 -1.47 -14.17 -13.43
N LEU A 104 -0.49 -13.28 -13.25
CA LEU A 104 -0.71 -11.99 -12.58
C LEU A 104 -1.68 -11.11 -13.38
N THR A 105 -1.60 -11.14 -14.71
CA THR A 105 -2.51 -10.37 -15.59
C THR A 105 -3.94 -10.94 -15.56
N GLU A 106 -4.08 -12.26 -15.51
CA GLU A 106 -5.36 -12.93 -15.30
C GLU A 106 -5.95 -12.57 -13.93
N ALA A 107 -5.16 -12.65 -12.86
CA ALA A 107 -5.59 -12.25 -11.52
C ALA A 107 -6.02 -10.77 -11.47
N MET A 108 -5.31 -9.87 -12.16
CA MET A 108 -5.71 -8.46 -12.27
C MET A 108 -7.08 -8.30 -12.95
N THR A 109 -7.39 -9.15 -13.94
CA THR A 109 -8.69 -9.17 -14.62
C THR A 109 -9.79 -9.65 -13.68
N GLU A 110 -9.54 -10.71 -12.90
CA GLU A 110 -10.48 -11.24 -11.92
C GLU A 110 -10.76 -10.25 -10.77
N VAL A 111 -9.72 -9.56 -10.28
CA VAL A 111 -9.89 -8.44 -9.33
C VAL A 111 -10.78 -7.36 -9.93
N GLN A 112 -10.65 -7.08 -11.23
CA GLN A 112 -11.52 -6.17 -11.98
C GLN A 112 -12.93 -6.70 -12.25
N ALA A 113 -13.24 -7.96 -11.92
CA ALA A 113 -14.59 -8.51 -11.96
C ALA A 113 -15.28 -8.53 -10.57
N VAL A 114 -14.53 -8.40 -9.46
CA VAL A 114 -15.09 -8.37 -8.09
C VAL A 114 -16.16 -7.29 -7.96
N HIS A 115 -17.35 -7.68 -7.51
CA HIS A 115 -18.50 -6.79 -7.37
C HIS A 115 -18.30 -5.75 -6.26
N VAL A 116 -18.68 -4.51 -6.56
CA VAL A 116 -18.71 -3.39 -5.62
C VAL A 116 -20.12 -2.81 -5.65
N SER A 117 -20.80 -2.82 -4.50
CA SER A 117 -22.16 -2.27 -4.40
C SER A 117 -22.15 -0.75 -4.36
N GLU A 118 -23.22 -0.11 -4.84
CA GLU A 118 -23.40 1.35 -4.75
C GLU A 118 -23.32 1.86 -3.30
N VAL A 119 -23.81 1.06 -2.35
CA VAL A 119 -23.73 1.37 -0.91
C VAL A 119 -22.26 1.47 -0.47
N PHE A 120 -21.43 0.50 -0.85
CA PHE A 120 -20.02 0.51 -0.51
C PHE A 120 -19.27 1.70 -1.14
N ILE A 121 -19.60 2.05 -2.39
CA ILE A 121 -19.05 3.24 -3.07
C ILE A 121 -19.44 4.50 -2.29
N HIS A 122 -20.71 4.63 -1.91
CA HIS A 122 -21.20 5.77 -1.14
C HIS A 122 -20.51 5.86 0.22
N ASP A 123 -20.30 4.76 0.91
CA ASP A 123 -19.59 4.74 2.20
C ASP A 123 -18.13 5.17 2.06
N CYS A 124 -17.43 4.69 1.01
CA CYS A 124 -16.07 5.16 0.70
C CYS A 124 -16.05 6.68 0.44
N VAL A 125 -16.99 7.18 -0.38
CA VAL A 125 -17.09 8.62 -0.69
C VAL A 125 -17.40 9.43 0.56
N LYS A 126 -18.32 8.97 1.41
CA LYS A 126 -18.70 9.60 2.67
C LYS A 126 -17.51 9.72 3.61
N LEU A 127 -16.75 8.63 3.78
CA LEU A 127 -15.53 8.63 4.61
C LEU A 127 -14.50 9.65 4.09
N ILE A 128 -14.22 9.62 2.79
CA ILE A 128 -13.23 10.52 2.20
C ILE A 128 -13.69 11.98 2.27
N ASN A 129 -14.97 12.28 2.03
CA ASN A 129 -15.50 13.64 2.22
C ASN A 129 -15.42 14.09 3.69
N ALA A 130 -15.69 13.19 4.64
CA ALA A 130 -15.57 13.52 6.06
C ALA A 130 -14.14 13.95 6.45
N THR A 131 -13.10 13.48 5.76
CA THR A 131 -11.73 13.98 5.96
C THR A 131 -11.52 15.42 5.47
N ARG A 132 -12.31 15.89 4.49
CA ARG A 132 -12.19 17.25 3.91
C ARG A 132 -12.88 18.29 4.78
N ASP A 133 -13.94 17.88 5.47
CA ASP A 133 -14.74 18.73 6.36
C ASP A 133 -14.33 18.59 7.84
N HIS A 134 -13.26 17.84 8.14
CA HIS A 134 -12.83 17.61 9.51
C HIS A 134 -12.09 18.83 10.07
N LYS A 135 -12.59 19.38 11.18
CA LYS A 135 -12.02 20.57 11.85
C LYS A 135 -10.54 20.48 12.21
N ASP A 136 -10.06 19.27 12.49
CA ASP A 136 -8.68 19.03 12.95
C ASP A 136 -7.72 18.80 11.76
N LEU A 137 -8.22 18.88 10.52
CA LEU A 137 -7.44 18.71 9.30
C LEU A 137 -7.30 20.03 8.52
N VAL A 138 -6.06 20.34 8.14
CA VAL A 138 -5.75 21.42 7.18
C VAL A 138 -5.81 20.88 5.74
N LEU A 139 -5.56 19.58 5.57
CA LEU A 139 -5.67 18.88 4.29
C LEU A 139 -6.36 17.54 4.49
N GLY A 140 -7.48 17.34 3.79
CA GLY A 140 -8.17 16.06 3.67
C GLY A 140 -7.76 15.28 2.43
N CYS A 141 -8.30 14.06 2.30
CA CYS A 141 -7.96 13.16 1.21
C CYS A 141 -8.44 13.66 -0.17
N SER A 142 -7.60 13.47 -1.20
CA SER A 142 -7.98 13.70 -2.59
C SER A 142 -8.99 12.65 -3.10
N PRO A 143 -9.65 12.87 -4.26
CA PRO A 143 -10.50 11.84 -4.88
C PRO A 143 -9.79 10.51 -5.16
N ARG A 144 -8.46 10.51 -5.27
CA ARG A 144 -7.67 9.29 -5.48
C ARG A 144 -7.74 8.32 -4.31
N ALA A 145 -8.01 8.81 -3.10
CA ALA A 145 -8.23 7.98 -1.94
C ALA A 145 -9.44 7.05 -2.12
N VAL A 146 -10.55 7.55 -2.69
CA VAL A 146 -11.73 6.73 -2.98
C VAL A 146 -11.40 5.63 -3.97
N LEU A 147 -10.73 5.97 -5.09
CA LEU A 147 -10.33 4.98 -6.09
C LEU A 147 -9.38 3.93 -5.50
N SER A 148 -8.40 4.37 -4.70
CA SER A 148 -7.44 3.47 -4.06
C SER A 148 -8.13 2.51 -3.09
N LEU A 149 -9.08 3.03 -2.28
CA LEU A 149 -9.81 2.23 -1.31
C LEU A 149 -10.67 1.16 -1.99
N VAL A 150 -11.42 1.54 -3.03
CA VAL A 150 -12.27 0.60 -3.79
C VAL A 150 -11.41 -0.45 -4.49
N GLN A 151 -10.33 -0.06 -5.16
CA GLN A 151 -9.45 -1.01 -5.85
C GLN A 151 -8.75 -1.96 -4.87
N ALA A 152 -8.28 -1.44 -3.72
CA ALA A 152 -7.65 -2.26 -2.69
C ALA A 152 -8.67 -3.21 -2.05
N ALA A 153 -9.92 -2.76 -1.82
CA ALA A 153 -10.98 -3.60 -1.28
C ALA A 153 -11.33 -4.76 -2.23
N ARG A 154 -11.36 -4.52 -3.54
CA ARG A 154 -11.55 -5.58 -4.54
C ARG A 154 -10.40 -6.59 -4.53
N ALA A 155 -9.16 -6.11 -4.50
CA ALA A 155 -7.99 -6.98 -4.42
C ALA A 155 -8.01 -7.82 -3.14
N ARG A 156 -8.35 -7.21 -2.01
CA ARG A 156 -8.50 -7.89 -0.72
C ARG A 156 -9.60 -8.96 -0.79
N ALA A 157 -10.79 -8.61 -1.28
CA ALA A 157 -11.88 -9.57 -1.45
C ALA A 157 -11.46 -10.77 -2.29
N PHE A 158 -10.80 -10.54 -3.42
CA PHE A 158 -10.26 -11.59 -4.30
C PHE A 158 -9.25 -12.50 -3.58
N ILE A 159 -8.28 -11.91 -2.85
CA ILE A 159 -7.28 -12.66 -2.06
C ILE A 159 -7.95 -13.57 -1.01
N TYR A 160 -9.06 -13.13 -0.44
CA TYR A 160 -9.85 -13.91 0.51
C TYR A 160 -10.91 -14.82 -0.16
N GLY A 161 -10.84 -15.02 -1.48
CA GLY A 161 -11.73 -15.92 -2.23
C GLY A 161 -13.17 -15.41 -2.39
N ARG A 162 -13.41 -14.11 -2.21
CA ARG A 162 -14.71 -13.46 -2.37
C ARG A 162 -14.81 -12.76 -3.71
N ASN A 163 -15.98 -12.83 -4.33
CA ASN A 163 -16.32 -12.10 -5.56
C ASN A 163 -17.10 -10.79 -5.30
N TYR A 164 -17.18 -10.34 -4.04
CA TYR A 164 -17.77 -9.06 -3.64
C TYR A 164 -17.00 -8.45 -2.46
N VAL A 165 -16.98 -7.12 -2.40
CA VAL A 165 -16.42 -6.37 -1.26
C VAL A 165 -17.40 -6.31 -0.09
N VAL A 166 -16.86 -6.25 1.12
CA VAL A 166 -17.63 -6.10 2.36
C VAL A 166 -17.12 -4.90 3.17
N PRO A 167 -17.92 -4.31 4.08
CA PRO A 167 -17.49 -3.16 4.88
C PRO A 167 -16.15 -3.37 5.61
N GLU A 168 -15.86 -4.59 6.05
CA GLU A 168 -14.60 -4.94 6.73
C GLU A 168 -13.36 -4.68 5.84
N ASP A 169 -13.49 -4.75 4.51
CA ASP A 169 -12.42 -4.39 3.59
C ASP A 169 -12.08 -2.91 3.68
N LEU A 170 -13.10 -2.03 3.75
CA LEU A 170 -12.92 -0.60 3.96
C LEU A 170 -12.22 -0.33 5.29
N PHE A 171 -12.72 -0.91 6.39
CA PHE A 171 -12.16 -0.66 7.72
C PHE A 171 -10.70 -1.11 7.81
N THR A 172 -10.36 -2.27 7.22
CA THR A 172 -9.00 -2.78 7.30
C THR A 172 -8.01 -1.96 6.46
N LEU A 173 -8.45 -1.42 5.32
CA LEU A 173 -7.58 -0.70 4.38
C LEU A 173 -7.52 0.81 4.65
N ALA A 174 -8.42 1.34 5.50
CA ALA A 174 -8.55 2.76 5.76
C ALA A 174 -7.22 3.40 6.22
N GLU A 175 -6.50 2.76 7.16
CA GLU A 175 -5.26 3.32 7.71
C GLU A 175 -4.17 3.48 6.65
N ASP A 176 -3.99 2.46 5.81
CA ASP A 176 -2.99 2.42 4.76
C ASP A 176 -3.32 3.34 3.59
N VAL A 177 -4.61 3.63 3.37
CA VAL A 177 -5.07 4.48 2.26
C VAL A 177 -5.18 5.95 2.67
N ILE A 178 -5.54 6.26 3.92
CA ILE A 178 -5.92 7.61 4.34
C ILE A 178 -4.77 8.35 5.02
N LEU A 179 -4.01 7.71 5.91
CA LEU A 179 -3.13 8.45 6.82
C LEU A 179 -1.99 9.21 6.14
N HIS A 180 -1.50 8.74 4.97
CA HIS A 180 -0.48 9.47 4.19
C HIS A 180 -1.03 10.60 3.32
N ARG A 181 -2.36 10.79 3.30
CA ARG A 181 -3.05 11.79 2.47
C ARG A 181 -3.66 12.95 3.28
N VAL A 182 -3.53 12.90 4.61
CA VAL A 182 -4.13 13.90 5.51
C VAL A 182 -3.05 14.68 6.25
N ARG A 183 -3.36 15.94 6.59
CA ARG A 183 -2.52 16.78 7.45
C ARG A 183 -3.35 17.40 8.55
N LEU A 184 -2.92 17.17 9.78
CA LEU A 184 -3.51 17.77 10.98
C LEU A 184 -3.22 19.28 11.04
N SER A 185 -4.12 20.02 11.67
CA SER A 185 -3.88 21.41 12.03
C SER A 185 -2.88 21.53 13.17
N TYR A 186 -2.28 22.72 13.31
CA TYR A 186 -1.35 22.99 14.40
C TYR A 186 -2.04 22.89 15.76
N GLU A 187 -3.29 23.33 15.85
CA GLU A 187 -4.12 23.24 17.06
C GLU A 187 -4.35 21.77 17.45
N ALA A 188 -4.71 20.92 16.48
CA ALA A 188 -4.93 19.50 16.73
C ALA A 188 -3.65 18.78 17.20
N LEU A 189 -2.50 19.13 16.60
CA LEU A 189 -1.20 18.61 17.03
C LEU A 189 -0.84 19.08 18.44
N ALA A 190 -1.12 20.35 18.78
CA ALA A 190 -0.90 20.90 20.12
C ALA A 190 -1.78 20.22 21.18
N ASP A 191 -2.99 19.81 20.81
CA ASP A 191 -3.92 19.04 21.64
C ASP A 191 -3.57 17.54 21.71
N GLY A 192 -2.48 17.11 21.07
CA GLY A 192 -2.00 15.71 21.09
C GLY A 192 -2.80 14.76 20.20
N VAL A 193 -3.60 15.27 19.27
CA VAL A 193 -4.34 14.45 18.29
C VAL A 193 -3.34 13.80 17.33
N THR A 194 -3.50 12.51 17.08
CA THR A 194 -2.74 11.79 16.06
C THR A 194 -3.62 11.46 14.85
N PRO A 195 -3.04 11.27 13.65
CA PRO A 195 -3.83 10.91 12.47
C PRO A 195 -4.61 9.61 12.65
N GLY A 196 -4.05 8.63 13.38
CA GLY A 196 -4.73 7.38 13.70
C GLY A 196 -5.98 7.61 14.57
N VAL A 197 -5.86 8.39 15.65
CA VAL A 197 -7.00 8.73 16.52
C VAL A 197 -8.10 9.48 15.74
N MET A 198 -7.71 10.41 14.86
CA MET A 198 -8.65 11.12 13.99
C MET A 198 -9.37 10.16 13.04
N LEU A 199 -8.65 9.22 12.42
CA LEU A 199 -9.25 8.23 11.54
C LEU A 199 -10.21 7.31 12.31
N ASP A 200 -9.85 6.85 13.50
CA ASP A 200 -10.72 6.03 14.34
C ASP A 200 -12.02 6.77 14.67
N GLN A 201 -11.97 8.08 14.94
CA GLN A 201 -13.15 8.90 15.15
C GLN A 201 -14.05 8.98 13.91
N LEU A 202 -13.47 9.05 12.71
CA LEU A 202 -14.23 9.04 11.46
C LEU A 202 -14.90 7.68 11.21
N LEU A 203 -14.17 6.59 11.41
CA LEU A 203 -14.67 5.23 11.21
C LEU A 203 -15.79 4.90 12.21
N ASN A 204 -15.64 5.31 13.47
CA ASN A 204 -16.67 5.09 14.50
C ASN A 204 -17.99 5.83 14.24
N LYS A 205 -17.99 6.92 13.44
CA LYS A 205 -19.21 7.62 13.05
C LYS A 205 -19.96 6.94 11.88
N MET A 206 -19.33 5.95 11.25
CA MET A 206 -19.94 5.17 10.16
C MET A 206 -20.63 3.90 10.65
N LEU A 207 -20.26 3.41 11.82
CA LEU A 207 -20.92 2.31 12.55
C LEU A 207 -22.25 2.79 13.15
#